data_AF-A0A821XT53-F1
#
_entry.id   AF-A0A821XT53-F1
#
_cell.length_a   1.000
_cell.length_b   1.000
_cell.length_c   1.000
_cell.angle_alpha   90.00
_cell.angle_beta   90.00
_cell.angle_gamma   90.00
#
_symmetry.space_group_name_H-M   'P 1'
#
loop_
_entity.id
_entity.type
_entity.pdbx_description
1 polymer ?
#
loop_
_entity_poly.entity_id
_entity_poly.type
_entity_poly.pdbx_seq_one_letter_code
_entity_poly.pdbx_strand_id
1 'polypeptide(L)'
;IDLHKLFRHENIIRFYGYKQQHSNCYLFLEYAAGGELFDKIEPDVGMPEYLAQHYFKQVVAGMVWAKTPYRGEPVDVWSCGVILTAMLTGELPWDQPSYPNS
;
A
#
# COMPACT_ATOMS: atom_id res chain seq x y z
N ILE A 1 -21.38 -7.66 15.20
CA ILE A 1 -20.20 -7.08 15.89
C ILE A 1 -19.20 -6.75 14.80
N ASP A 2 -19.04 -5.47 14.46
CA ASP A 2 -18.17 -5.05 13.34
C ASP A 2 -16.70 -5.36 13.65
N LEU A 3 -16.16 -6.35 12.95
CA LEU A 3 -14.77 -6.78 13.01
C LEU A 3 -13.77 -5.61 12.84
N HIS A 4 -14.15 -4.57 12.10
CA HIS A 4 -13.33 -3.36 11.88
C HIS A 4 -12.93 -2.60 13.16
N LYS A 5 -13.66 -2.75 14.27
CA LYS A 5 -13.34 -2.04 15.53
C LYS A 5 -12.20 -2.69 16.33
N LEU A 6 -11.85 -3.94 16.05
CA LEU A 6 -10.85 -4.73 16.79
C LEU A 6 -9.44 -4.66 16.18
N PHE A 7 -9.35 -4.25 14.93
CA PHE A 7 -8.13 -4.29 14.14
C PHE A 7 -7.43 -2.92 14.21
N ARG A 8 -6.56 -2.74 15.21
CA ARG A 8 -5.59 -1.62 15.28
C ARG A 8 -4.19 -2.16 15.05
N HIS A 9 -3.54 -1.71 13.99
CA HIS A 9 -2.14 -1.97 13.73
C HIS A 9 -1.47 -0.67 13.28
N GLU A 10 -0.27 -0.41 13.76
CA GLU A 10 0.47 0.83 13.50
C GLU A 10 0.68 1.09 11.99
N ASN A 11 0.76 0.02 11.20
CA ASN A 11 1.02 0.09 9.75
C ASN A 11 -0.25 -0.07 8.88
N ILE A 12 -1.45 0.10 9.44
CA ILE A 12 -2.72 -0.01 8.70
C ILE A 12 -3.61 1.18 9.05
N ILE A 13 -3.98 1.96 8.03
CA ILE A 13 -4.91 3.09 8.19
C ILE A 13 -6.22 2.60 8.79
N ARG A 14 -6.63 3.22 9.90
CA ARG A 14 -7.85 2.84 10.58
C ARG A 14 -9.09 3.19 9.75
N PHE A 15 -9.97 2.21 9.61
CA PHE A 15 -11.29 2.38 9.01
C PHE A 15 -12.32 2.78 10.07
N TYR A 16 -12.93 3.95 9.93
CA TYR A 16 -14.00 4.42 10.83
C TYR A 16 -15.40 3.98 10.35
N GLY A 17 -15.58 3.80 9.05
CA GLY A 17 -16.86 3.40 8.47
C GLY A 17 -16.98 3.84 7.01
N TYR A 18 -18.13 3.57 6.43
CA TYR A 18 -18.47 4.04 5.09
C TYR A 18 -19.92 4.56 5.07
N LYS A 19 -20.22 5.38 4.07
CA LYS A 19 -21.59 5.83 3.77
C LYS A 19 -21.84 5.66 2.29
N GLN A 20 -22.96 5.05 1.93
CA GLN A 20 -23.45 5.01 0.56
C GLN A 20 -24.54 6.07 0.40
N GLN A 21 -24.46 6.88 -0.66
CA GLN A 21 -25.54 7.79 -1.04
C GLN A 21 -25.70 7.83 -2.55
N HIS A 22 -26.92 7.58 -3.04
CA HIS A 22 -27.23 7.43 -4.46
C HIS A 22 -26.32 6.37 -5.13
N SER A 23 -25.34 6.81 -5.91
CA SER A 23 -24.34 5.97 -6.59
C SER A 23 -22.91 6.16 -6.05
N ASN A 24 -22.73 6.98 -5.00
CA ASN A 24 -21.41 7.29 -4.45
C ASN A 24 -21.17 6.55 -3.13
N CYS A 25 -19.97 5.97 -2.98
CA CYS A 25 -19.47 5.39 -1.74
C CYS A 25 -18.45 6.36 -1.12
N TYR A 26 -18.67 6.71 0.14
CA TYR A 26 -17.78 7.57 0.93
C TYR A 26 -17.11 6.72 2.01
N LEU A 27 -15.79 6.71 2.05
CA LEU A 27 -14.99 6.01 3.05
C LEU A 27 -14.51 7.01 4.11
N PHE A 28 -14.69 6.66 5.38
CA PHE A 28 -14.16 7.42 6.52
C PHE A 28 -12.94 6.69 7.06
N LEU A 29 -11.77 7.29 6.85
CA LEU A 29 -10.47 6.74 7.17
C LEU A 29 -9.71 7.67 8.13
N GLU A 30 -8.73 7.11 8.85
CA GLU A 30 -7.75 7.90 9.59
C GLU A 30 -6.95 8.82 8.66
N TYR A 31 -6.76 10.06 9.11
CA TYR A 31 -6.04 11.07 8.34
C TYR A 31 -4.53 10.83 8.44
N ALA A 32 -3.91 10.43 7.32
CA ALA A 32 -2.47 10.29 7.21
C ALA A 32 -1.83 11.62 6.82
N ALA A 33 -1.46 12.43 7.82
CA ALA A 33 -0.84 13.75 7.59
C ALA A 33 0.51 13.69 6.85
N GLY A 34 1.15 12.52 6.83
CA GLY A 34 2.47 12.31 6.23
C GLY A 34 2.50 12.19 4.70
N GLY A 35 1.35 12.34 4.03
CA GLY A 35 1.22 12.22 2.59
C GLY A 35 1.36 10.78 2.10
N GLU A 36 1.63 10.63 0.81
CA GLU A 36 1.82 9.33 0.18
C GLU A 36 3.32 8.95 0.14
N LEU A 37 3.59 7.66 0.00
CA LEU A 37 4.96 7.15 -0.11
C LEU A 37 5.65 7.69 -1.38
N PHE A 38 4.91 7.81 -2.48
CA PHE A 38 5.44 8.25 -3.77
C PHE A 38 5.88 9.71 -3.77
N ASP A 39 5.28 10.56 -2.93
CA ASP A 39 5.72 11.95 -2.76
C ASP A 39 7.13 12.05 -2.17
N LYS A 40 7.63 10.97 -1.56
CA LYS A 40 8.95 10.89 -0.91
C LYS A 40 10.00 10.19 -1.76
N ILE A 41 9.63 9.69 -2.94
CA ILE A 41 10.52 9.03 -3.88
C ILE A 41 10.98 10.08 -4.88
N GLU A 42 12.29 10.31 -4.95
CA GLU A 42 12.86 11.21 -5.97
C GLU A 42 12.76 10.52 -7.34
N PRO A 43 12.22 11.16 -8.38
CA PRO A 43 12.18 10.60 -9.73
C PRO A 43 13.59 10.24 -10.22
N ASP A 44 13.73 9.10 -10.90
CA ASP A 44 14.98 8.58 -11.51
C ASP A 44 16.15 8.32 -10.52
N VAL A 45 15.91 8.51 -9.22
CA VAL A 45 16.93 8.40 -8.16
C VAL A 45 16.46 7.48 -7.03
N GLY A 46 15.16 7.49 -6.71
CA GLY A 46 14.59 6.71 -5.62
C GLY A 46 14.74 7.41 -4.26
N MET A 47 14.86 6.61 -3.21
CA MET A 47 15.14 7.07 -1.85
C MET A 47 16.34 6.34 -1.26
N PRO A 48 17.00 6.90 -0.24
CA PRO A 48 18.07 6.21 0.47
C PRO A 48 17.67 4.81 0.94
N GLU A 49 18.56 3.84 0.75
CA GLU A 49 18.30 2.42 1.07
C GLU A 49 17.78 2.21 2.49
N TYR A 50 18.32 2.95 3.47
CA TYR A 50 17.87 2.84 4.86
C TYR A 50 16.41 3.31 5.06
N LEU A 51 15.94 4.30 4.29
CA LEU A 51 14.54 4.73 4.28
C LEU A 51 13.66 3.74 3.53
N ALA A 52 14.12 3.25 2.36
CA ALA A 52 13.42 2.22 1.60
C ALA A 52 13.21 0.98 2.46
N GLN A 53 14.22 0.53 3.18
CA GLN A 53 14.14 -0.59 4.12
C GLN A 53 13.15 -0.30 5.26
N HIS A 54 13.14 0.92 5.80
CA HIS A 54 12.23 1.32 6.86
C HIS A 54 10.77 1.23 6.41
N TYR A 55 10.42 1.84 5.28
CA TYR A 55 9.07 1.80 4.74
C TYR A 55 8.66 0.40 4.26
N PHE A 56 9.58 -0.34 3.63
CA PHE A 56 9.31 -1.70 3.20
C PHE A 56 8.96 -2.62 4.39
N LYS A 57 9.65 -2.49 5.52
CA LYS A 57 9.30 -3.21 6.76
C LYS A 57 7.89 -2.88 7.24
N GLN A 58 7.46 -1.63 7.16
CA GLN A 58 6.11 -1.22 7.54
C GLN A 58 5.04 -1.85 6.63
N VAL A 59 5.26 -1.83 5.31
CA VAL A 59 4.35 -2.46 4.33
C VAL A 59 4.21 -3.96 4.61
N VAL A 60 5.33 -4.67 4.78
CA VAL A 60 5.33 -6.11 5.07
C VAL A 60 4.66 -6.40 6.41
N ALA A 61 4.92 -5.59 7.45
CA ALA A 61 4.30 -5.77 8.76
C ALA A 61 2.77 -5.62 8.69
N GLY A 62 2.27 -4.61 7.98
CA GLY A 62 0.84 -4.41 7.74
C GLY A 62 0.22 -5.59 6.99
N MET A 63 0.89 -6.08 5.94
CA MET A 63 0.44 -7.21 5.15
C MET A 63 0.35 -8.51 5.98
N VAL A 64 1.40 -8.83 6.74
CA VAL A 64 1.44 -10.04 7.59
C VAL A 64 0.31 -10.01 8.63
N TRP A 65 0.03 -8.84 9.20
CA TRP A 65 -1.06 -8.71 10.17
C TRP A 65 -2.45 -8.77 9.51
N ALA A 66 -2.60 -8.24 8.30
CA ALA A 66 -3.87 -8.25 7.56
C ALA A 66 -4.27 -9.64 7.02
N LYS A 67 -3.34 -10.62 7.01
CA LYS A 67 -3.59 -12.03 6.64
C LYS A 67 -4.48 -12.77 7.66
N THR A 68 -5.72 -12.31 7.77
CA THR A 68 -6.90 -13.18 7.94
C THR A 68 -7.18 -13.87 6.59
N PRO A 69 -7.92 -14.99 6.47
CA PRO A 69 -7.70 -16.01 5.43
C PRO A 69 -8.13 -15.54 4.02
N TYR A 70 -7.34 -14.65 3.42
CA TYR A 70 -7.45 -14.17 2.06
C TYR A 70 -6.28 -14.79 1.29
N ARG A 71 -6.57 -15.65 0.32
CA ARG A 71 -5.59 -16.23 -0.60
C ARG A 71 -5.15 -15.19 -1.66
N GLY A 72 -4.57 -14.07 -1.21
CA GLY A 72 -3.94 -13.03 -2.03
C GLY A 72 -2.42 -13.16 -2.12
N GLU A 73 -1.84 -14.19 -1.48
CA GLU A 73 -0.41 -14.28 -1.19
C GLU A 73 0.56 -13.99 -2.35
N PRO A 74 0.36 -14.51 -3.58
CA PRO A 74 1.29 -14.20 -4.66
C PRO A 74 1.16 -12.77 -5.21
N VAL A 75 -0.05 -12.18 -5.23
CA VAL A 75 -0.26 -10.84 -5.79
C VAL A 75 0.28 -9.74 -4.87
N ASP A 76 0.13 -9.93 -3.55
CA ASP A 76 0.62 -8.99 -2.55
C ASP A 76 2.16 -8.98 -2.52
N VAL A 77 2.79 -10.16 -2.66
CA VAL A 77 4.25 -10.30 -2.72
C VAL A 77 4.81 -9.65 -3.99
N TRP A 78 4.15 -9.86 -5.14
CA TRP A 78 4.56 -9.21 -6.39
C TRP A 78 4.47 -7.68 -6.28
N SER A 79 3.36 -7.17 -5.75
CA SER A 79 3.15 -5.73 -5.54
C SER A 79 4.19 -5.12 -4.60
N CYS A 80 4.56 -5.84 -3.53
CA CYS A 80 5.64 -5.42 -2.64
C CYS A 80 6.98 -5.31 -3.36
N GLY A 81 7.28 -6.23 -4.29
CA GLY A 81 8.49 -6.16 -5.14
C GLY A 81 8.52 -4.90 -5.99
N VAL A 82 7.39 -4.54 -6.62
CA VAL A 82 7.25 -3.31 -7.41
C VAL A 82 7.48 -2.07 -6.56
N ILE A 83 6.86 -2.02 -5.38
CA ILE A 83 7.01 -0.89 -4.46
C ILE A 83 8.47 -0.76 -4.02
N LEU A 84 9.14 -1.88 -3.72
CA LEU A 84 10.57 -1.87 -3.37
C LEU A 84 11.44 -1.38 -4.53
N THR A 85 11.19 -1.83 -5.76
CA THR A 85 11.89 -1.33 -6.95
C THR A 85 11.70 0.17 -7.09
N ALA A 86 10.45 0.66 -7.06
CA ALA A 86 10.15 2.08 -7.17
C ALA A 86 10.84 2.91 -6.07
N MET A 87 10.88 2.40 -4.83
CA MET A 87 11.62 3.06 -3.75
C MET A 87 13.13 3.14 -4.01
N LEU A 88 13.74 2.15 -4.66
CA LEU A 88 15.18 2.11 -4.89
C LEU A 88 15.62 2.81 -6.18
N THR A 89 14.77 2.86 -7.19
CA THR A 89 15.14 3.38 -8.53
C THR A 89 14.46 4.69 -8.88
N GLY A 90 13.39 5.08 -8.19
CA GLY A 90 12.61 6.26 -8.54
C GLY A 90 11.72 6.08 -9.76
N GLU A 91 11.68 4.87 -10.33
CA GLU A 91 10.96 4.52 -11.54
C GLU A 91 10.08 3.29 -11.30
N LEU A 92 8.93 3.22 -11.98
CA LEU A 92 8.19 1.96 -12.02
C LEU A 92 8.92 0.98 -12.95
N PRO A 93 8.96 -0.32 -12.60
CA PRO A 93 9.59 -1.34 -13.43
C PRO A 93 8.97 -1.48 -14.84
N TRP A 94 7.80 -0.89 -15.07
CA TRP A 94 7.17 -0.74 -16.38
C TRP A 94 6.34 0.55 -16.42
N ASP A 95 6.45 1.30 -17.52
CA ASP A 95 5.64 2.51 -17.75
C ASP A 95 4.18 2.19 -18.12
N GLN A 96 3.92 1.02 -18.72
CA GLN A 96 2.59 0.54 -19.07
C GLN A 96 2.48 -0.99 -18.92
N PRO A 97 1.31 -1.53 -18.55
CA PRO A 97 1.07 -2.97 -18.61
C PRO A 97 1.15 -3.43 -20.07
N SER A 98 2.21 -4.15 -20.40
CA SER A 98 2.33 -4.81 -21.70
C SER A 98 1.43 -6.04 -21.71
N TYR A 99 0.22 -5.88 -22.25
CA TYR A 99 -0.64 -7.02 -22.56
C TYR A 99 0.04 -7.84 -23.67
N PRO A 100 0.41 -9.12 -23.44
CA PRO A 100 0.95 -9.93 -24.49
C PRO A 100 -0.18 -10.23 -25.49
N ASN A 101 -0.09 -9.59 -26.66
CA ASN A 101 -0.86 -9.80 -27.88
C ASN A 101 -2.34 -9.35 -27.84
N SER A 102 -2.58 -8.15 -28.38
CA SER A 102 -3.83 -7.81 -29.08
C SER A 102 -3.92 -8.52 -30.43
#